data_AF-A0A355X6W5-F1
#
_entry.id   AF-A0A355X6W5-F1
#
_cell.length_a   1.000
_cell.length_b   1.000
_cell.length_c   1.000
_cell.angle_alpha   90.00
_cell.angle_beta   90.00
_cell.angle_gamma   90.00
#
_symmetry.space_group_name_H-M   'P 1'
#
loop_
_entity.id
_entity.type
_entity.pdbx_description
1 polymer ?
#
loop_
_entity_poly.entity_id
_entity_poly.type
_entity_poly.pdbx_seq_one_letter_code
_entity_poly.pdbx_strand_id
1 'polypeptide(L)'
;EIIYSYLTLDSSPEVYILVPPPLFEVRGKVMWQLRKDVLVDEICPAVKSIADKMGVHCIDMYSVFENRKELFSDGVHPNAKGSKVFAQKVYEAINKE
;
A
#
# COMPACT_ATOMS: atom_id res chain seq x y z
N GLU A 1 10.85 14.66 1.92
CA GLU A 1 10.46 15.75 1.01
C GLU A 1 8.98 15.68 0.61
N ILE A 2 8.53 14.63 -0.10
CA ILE A 2 7.14 14.52 -0.59
C ILE A 2 6.08 14.69 0.51
N ILE A 3 6.13 13.91 1.59
CA ILE A 3 5.13 13.99 2.69
C ILE A 3 5.13 15.40 3.30
N TYR A 4 6.32 15.94 3.55
CA TYR A 4 6.49 17.27 4.13
C TYR A 4 5.86 18.35 3.24
N SER A 5 6.01 18.26 1.91
CA SER A 5 5.40 19.22 0.99
C SER A 5 3.87 19.27 1.06
N TYR A 6 3.20 18.18 1.45
CA TYR A 6 1.75 18.18 1.71
C TYR A 6 1.43 18.76 3.08
N LEU A 7 2.19 18.40 4.11
CA LEU A 7 1.97 18.87 5.48
C LEU A 7 2.18 20.38 5.65
N THR A 8 2.95 21.03 4.77
CA THR A 8 3.19 22.47 4.80
C THR A 8 2.19 23.30 3.98
N LEU A 9 1.16 22.68 3.39
CA LEU A 9 0.14 23.42 2.66
C LEU A 9 -0.80 24.15 3.62
N ASP A 10 -1.17 25.39 3.29
CA ASP A 10 -2.09 26.21 4.10
C ASP A 10 -3.45 25.53 4.34
N SER A 11 -3.89 24.68 3.40
CA SER A 11 -5.13 23.91 3.51
C SER A 11 -5.10 22.84 4.61
N SER A 12 -3.95 22.59 5.24
CA SER A 12 -3.76 21.61 6.32
C SER A 12 -4.36 20.22 6.00
N PRO A 13 -3.93 19.57 4.89
CA PRO A 13 -4.54 18.32 4.45
C PRO A 13 -4.24 17.17 5.42
N GLU A 14 -5.19 16.25 5.56
CA GLU A 14 -4.89 14.93 6.11
C GLU A 14 -4.06 14.11 5.11
N VAL A 15 -2.93 13.57 5.56
CA VAL A 15 -2.03 12.78 4.71
C VAL A 15 -2.16 11.31 5.08
N TYR A 16 -2.39 10.48 4.07
CA TYR A 16 -2.46 9.02 4.17
C TYR A 16 -1.36 8.39 3.33
N ILE A 17 -0.56 7.52 3.93
CA ILE A 17 0.47 6.73 3.25
C ILE A 17 0.04 5.27 3.23
N LEU A 18 0.18 4.63 2.07
CA LEU A 18 -0.21 3.25 1.88
C LEU A 18 1.03 2.36 1.88
N VAL A 19 1.06 1.36 2.75
CA VAL A 19 1.99 0.23 2.63
C VAL A 19 1.61 -0.53 1.36
N PRO A 20 2.56 -0.90 0.48
CA PRO A 20 2.23 -1.59 -0.76
C PRO A 20 1.58 -2.97 -0.53
N PRO A 21 0.72 -3.44 -1.46
CA PRO A 21 0.21 -4.80 -1.43
C PRO A 21 1.32 -5.85 -1.64
N PRO A 22 1.08 -7.12 -1.28
CA PRO A 22 2.06 -8.20 -1.46
C PRO A 22 2.32 -8.52 -2.94
N LEU A 23 3.50 -9.09 -3.20
CA LEU A 23 3.86 -9.67 -4.49
C LEU A 23 3.57 -11.17 -4.50
N PHE A 24 2.96 -11.64 -5.58
CA PHE A 24 2.65 -13.03 -5.79
C PHE A 24 3.39 -13.59 -7.00
N GLU A 25 3.79 -14.85 -6.88
CA GLU A 25 4.33 -15.57 -8.02
C GLU A 25 3.23 -15.97 -8.99
N VAL A 26 3.46 -15.75 -10.28
CA VAL A 26 2.67 -16.30 -11.37
C VAL A 26 3.57 -17.20 -12.20
N ARG A 27 3.16 -18.46 -12.37
CA ARG A 27 3.98 -19.49 -13.05
C ARG A 27 5.38 -19.66 -12.44
N GLY A 28 5.45 -19.60 -11.10
CA GLY A 28 6.67 -19.84 -10.32
C GLY A 28 7.67 -18.68 -10.28
N LYS A 29 7.26 -17.46 -10.70
CA LYS A 29 8.11 -16.26 -10.64
C LYS A 29 7.30 -15.03 -10.26
N VAL A 30 7.91 -14.11 -9.52
CA VAL A 30 7.39 -12.75 -9.37
C VAL A 30 7.71 -11.97 -10.66
N MET A 31 6.72 -11.25 -11.19
CA MET A 31 6.87 -10.49 -12.43
C MET A 31 7.77 -9.25 -12.24
N TRP A 32 8.26 -8.70 -13.36
CA TRP A 32 8.97 -7.42 -13.39
C TRP A 32 10.29 -7.37 -12.61
N GLN A 33 10.91 -8.53 -12.35
CA GLN A 33 12.15 -8.64 -11.55
C GLN A 33 12.00 -8.07 -10.13
N LEU A 34 10.76 -8.00 -9.62
CA LEU A 34 10.49 -7.54 -8.27
C LEU A 34 10.91 -8.62 -7.26
N ARG A 35 11.38 -8.15 -6.10
CA ARG A 35 11.94 -8.97 -5.04
C ARG A 35 11.01 -8.95 -3.84
N LYS A 36 10.44 -10.11 -3.51
CA LYS A 36 9.44 -10.25 -2.45
C LYS A 36 10.05 -10.03 -1.07
N ASP A 37 11.25 -10.56 -0.85
CA ASP A 37 12.09 -10.33 0.33
C ASP A 37 12.32 -8.83 0.56
N VAL A 38 12.78 -8.09 -0.45
CA VAL A 38 12.99 -6.63 -0.32
C VAL A 38 11.70 -5.89 0.00
N LEU A 39 10.58 -6.29 -0.61
CA LEU A 39 9.28 -5.67 -0.28
C LEU A 39 8.93 -5.89 1.20
N VAL A 40 9.03 -7.13 1.69
CA VAL A 40 8.59 -7.54 3.03
C VAL A 40 9.53 -7.05 4.11
N ASP A 41 10.84 -7.17 3.90
CA ASP A 41 11.86 -6.95 4.91
C ASP A 41 12.35 -5.49 4.94
N GLU A 42 12.23 -4.76 3.83
CA GLU A 42 12.73 -3.39 3.72
C GLU A 42 11.61 -2.36 3.47
N ILE A 43 10.85 -2.52 2.38
CA ILE A 43 9.92 -1.48 1.93
C ILE A 43 8.71 -1.33 2.86
N CYS A 44 8.02 -2.43 3.19
CA CYS A 44 6.85 -2.38 4.06
C CYS A 44 7.19 -1.79 5.45
N PRO A 45 8.27 -2.22 6.14
CA PRO A 45 8.70 -1.61 7.40
C PRO A 45 9.11 -0.14 7.25
N ALA A 46 9.82 0.22 6.16
CA ALA A 46 10.24 1.61 5.93
C ALA A 46 9.03 2.54 5.77
N VAL A 47 8.02 2.15 5.00
CA VAL A 47 6.79 2.93 4.81
C VAL A 47 6.05 3.13 6.14
N LYS A 48 5.89 2.06 6.93
CA LYS A 48 5.28 2.14 8.27
C LYS A 48 6.06 3.06 9.20
N SER A 49 7.39 2.94 9.24
CA SER A 49 8.27 3.79 10.07
C SER A 49 8.21 5.26 9.67
N ILE A 50 8.13 5.56 8.37
CA ILE A 50 7.99 6.94 7.88
C ILE A 50 6.65 7.53 8.29
N ALA A 51 5.55 6.78 8.16
CA ALA A 51 4.23 7.25 8.56
C ALA A 51 4.19 7.60 10.07
N ASP A 52 4.77 6.74 10.91
CA ASP A 52 4.88 6.94 12.35
C ASP A 52 5.75 8.18 12.69
N LYS A 53 6.95 8.28 12.12
CA LYS A 53 7.86 9.41 12.34
C LYS A 53 7.27 10.76 11.93
N MET A 54 6.46 10.77 10.87
CA MET A 54 5.83 11.98 10.34
C MET A 54 4.47 12.28 10.98
N GLY A 55 3.95 11.38 11.84
CA GLY A 55 2.65 11.54 12.48
C GLY A 55 1.47 11.53 11.51
N VAL A 56 1.56 10.79 10.40
CA VAL A 56 0.52 10.72 9.35
C VAL A 56 -0.19 9.36 9.35
N HIS A 57 -1.37 9.30 8.73
CA HIS A 57 -2.14 8.07 8.68
C HIS A 57 -1.45 7.00 7.81
N CYS A 58 -1.51 5.75 8.26
CA CYS A 58 -0.96 4.60 7.54
C CYS A 58 -2.07 3.60 7.22
N ILE A 59 -2.20 3.23 5.94
CA ILE A 59 -3.10 2.17 5.50
C ILE A 59 -2.27 0.97 5.03
N ASP A 60 -2.39 -0.14 5.75
CA ASP A 60 -1.59 -1.34 5.47
C ASP A 60 -2.21 -2.21 4.37
N MET A 61 -1.99 -1.87 3.09
CA MET A 61 -2.52 -2.69 1.99
C MET A 61 -1.85 -4.05 1.90
N TYR A 62 -0.66 -4.25 2.49
CA TYR A 62 -0.05 -5.57 2.55
C TYR A 62 -0.97 -6.55 3.27
N SER A 63 -1.36 -6.19 4.50
CA SER A 63 -2.25 -7.00 5.34
C SER A 63 -3.63 -7.17 4.71
N VAL A 64 -4.14 -6.15 4.00
CA VAL A 64 -5.43 -6.22 3.32
C VAL A 64 -5.44 -7.30 2.24
N PHE A 65 -4.33 -7.50 1.53
CA PHE A 65 -4.26 -8.38 0.36
C PHE A 65 -3.45 -9.65 0.60
N GLU A 66 -2.93 -9.87 1.81
CA GLU A 66 -2.19 -11.08 2.15
C GLU A 66 -3.01 -12.33 1.82
N ASN A 67 -2.36 -13.30 1.18
CA ASN A 67 -2.96 -14.56 0.71
C ASN A 67 -4.11 -14.41 -0.31
N ARG A 68 -4.31 -13.23 -0.93
CA ARG A 68 -5.38 -12.97 -1.91
C ARG A 68 -4.87 -12.79 -3.34
N LYS A 69 -4.07 -13.75 -3.82
CA LYS A 69 -3.46 -13.74 -5.17
C LYS A 69 -4.51 -13.64 -6.29
N GLU A 70 -5.70 -14.20 -6.08
CA GLU A 70 -6.82 -14.17 -7.02
C GLU A 70 -7.35 -12.77 -7.33
N LEU A 71 -6.97 -11.78 -6.51
CA LEU A 71 -7.30 -10.37 -6.72
C LEU A 71 -6.27 -9.63 -7.58
N PHE A 72 -5.27 -10.32 -8.13
CA PHE A 72 -4.21 -9.75 -8.96
C PHE A 72 -4.25 -10.32 -10.38
N SER A 73 -3.89 -9.52 -11.37
CA SER A 73 -3.88 -9.93 -12.79
C SER A 73 -2.59 -10.64 -13.19
N ASP A 74 -1.45 -10.17 -12.68
CA ASP A 74 -0.10 -10.66 -12.98
C ASP A 74 0.71 -11.00 -11.71
N GLY A 75 0.05 -11.00 -10.55
CA GLY A 75 0.69 -11.17 -9.24
C GLY A 75 1.31 -9.90 -8.67
N VAL A 76 1.17 -8.75 -9.33
CA VAL A 76 1.71 -7.45 -8.90
C VAL A 76 0.62 -6.38 -8.93
N HIS A 77 -0.14 -6.31 -10.01
CA HIS A 77 -1.23 -5.36 -10.20
C HIS A 77 -2.57 -5.96 -9.80
N PRO A 78 -3.39 -5.26 -8.98
CA PRO A 78 -4.75 -5.67 -8.71
C PRO A 78 -5.58 -5.79 -9.99
N ASN A 79 -6.43 -6.82 -10.09
CA ASN A 79 -7.45 -6.92 -11.12
C ASN A 79 -8.71 -6.12 -10.73
N ALA A 80 -9.76 -6.12 -11.56
CA ALA A 80 -10.98 -5.35 -11.29
C ALA A 80 -11.60 -5.63 -9.90
N LYS A 81 -11.59 -6.88 -9.42
CA LYS A 81 -12.08 -7.22 -8.08
C LYS A 81 -11.11 -6.72 -7.00
N GLY A 82 -9.80 -6.86 -7.22
CA GLY A 82 -8.78 -6.33 -6.32
C GLY A 82 -8.84 -4.81 -6.19
N SER A 83 -8.97 -4.07 -7.29
CA SER A 83 -9.12 -2.62 -7.29
C SER A 83 -10.38 -2.17 -6.56
N LYS A 84 -11.48 -2.94 -6.64
CA LYS A 84 -12.68 -2.67 -5.84
C LYS A 84 -12.39 -2.78 -4.33
N VAL A 85 -11.70 -3.83 -3.90
CA VAL A 85 -11.33 -4.00 -2.49
C VAL A 85 -10.37 -2.91 -2.03
N PHE A 86 -9.40 -2.54 -2.87
CA PHE A 86 -8.46 -1.46 -2.59
C PHE A 86 -9.21 -0.14 -2.35
N ALA A 87 -10.08 0.24 -3.29
CA ALA A 87 -10.86 1.46 -3.22
C ALA A 87 -11.78 1.47 -1.99
N GLN A 88 -12.43 0.35 -1.69
CA GLN A 88 -13.25 0.22 -0.48
C GLN A 88 -12.40 0.44 0.79
N LYS A 89 -11.18 -0.10 0.84
CA LYS A 89 -10.34 0.04 2.02
C LYS A 89 -9.77 1.43 2.23
N VAL A 90 -9.49 2.15 1.14
CA VAL A 90 -9.19 3.59 1.20
C VAL A 90 -10.42 4.38 1.64
N TYR A 91 -11.59 4.10 1.07
CA TYR A 91 -12.84 4.77 1.43
C TYR A 91 -13.15 4.64 2.92
N GLU A 92 -13.06 3.43 3.49
CA GLU A 92 -13.24 3.18 4.92
C GLU A 92 -12.23 3.94 5.79
N ALA A 93 -11.00 4.14 5.29
CA ALA A 93 -9.95 4.83 6.05
C ALA A 93 -10.16 6.35 6.08
N ILE A 94 -10.64 6.94 4.97
CA ILE A 94 -10.84 8.39 4.82
C ILE A 94 -12.23 8.86 5.26
N ASN A 95 -13.24 7.97 5.24
CA ASN A 95 -14.60 8.25 5.72
C ASN A 95 -14.81 7.60 7.08
N LYS A 96 -14.13 8.14 8.09
CA LYS A 96 -14.45 7.83 9.48
C LYS A 96 -15.75 8.55 9.84
N GLU A 97 -16.88 7.82 9.77
CA GLU A 97 -17.98 8.08 10.71
C GLU A 97 -17.58 7.61 12.12
#